data_AF-A0A0D2E8B5-F1
#
_entry.id   AF-A0A0D2E8B5-F1
#
_cell.length_a   1.000
_cell.length_b   1.000
_cell.length_c   1.000
_cell.angle_alpha   90.00
_cell.angle_beta   90.00
_cell.angle_gamma   90.00
#
_symmetry.space_group_name_H-M   'P 1'
#
loop_
_entity.id
_entity.type
_entity.pdbx_description
1 polymer ?
#
loop_
_entity_poly.entity_id
_entity_poly.type
_entity_poly.pdbx_seq_one_letter_code
_entity_poly.pdbx_strand_id
1 'polypeptide(L)'
;MLIHNSSLADEIYALNAIYGEGQFVATYSDAHHTTVSMRLPGLSYSFLLHVLDNYPQSPPKVLGVDNLVESLKQEVQQNAVYLGACVQAVHSCETVCLYDAIEEFQTVYTVLQAHTRQSRDPREDAQLNSAKRAIILKDLAARARAKASAGGHESITTDSRFDVVDCVVCMDAFFRVDVVSLECRHLFYGARNMFKTRSEIKCCGQSVPLKVIREHGGLDAEAVDVLAHWLEEVHAPNPVYCPWEDCLAHIPSFWVKGDYVKCPFCKKRMCMGCRGKEHSGLCMRDKKLERLIKRQKWKFCPDCGHLVERKEGCNHMTCVCSSEFCYRCGKTWERSGPTCDCGFFRPLD
;
A
#
# COMPACT_ATOMS: atom_id res chain seq x y z
N MET A 1 -21.97 40.15 22.88
CA MET A 1 -21.18 39.37 23.86
C MET A 1 -19.80 40.02 23.93
N LEU A 2 -19.25 40.26 25.12
CA LEU A 2 -17.91 40.85 25.27
C LEU A 2 -16.86 39.74 25.06
N ILE A 3 -15.90 39.98 24.16
CA ILE A 3 -14.73 39.11 23.96
C ILE A 3 -13.65 39.62 24.92
N HIS A 4 -13.12 38.75 25.78
CA HIS A 4 -12.14 39.13 26.80
C HIS A 4 -10.77 39.47 26.20
N ASN A 5 -10.31 38.70 25.21
CA ASN A 5 -9.06 38.93 24.51
C ASN A 5 -9.20 40.09 23.50
N SER A 6 -8.46 41.18 23.71
CA SER A 6 -8.53 42.38 22.87
C SER A 6 -8.04 42.13 21.44
N SER A 7 -6.95 41.37 21.25
CA SER A 7 -6.43 41.05 19.92
C SER A 7 -7.43 40.28 19.06
N LEU A 8 -8.15 39.32 19.65
CA LEU A 8 -9.22 38.58 18.99
C LEU A 8 -10.43 39.48 18.71
N ALA A 9 -10.79 40.37 19.63
CA ALA A 9 -11.91 41.30 19.44
C ALA A 9 -11.66 42.23 18.24
N ASP A 10 -10.46 42.81 18.15
CA ASP A 10 -10.04 43.68 17.06
C ASP A 10 -9.96 42.91 15.73
N GLU A 11 -9.43 41.68 15.75
CA GLU A 11 -9.37 40.85 14.55
C GLU A 11 -10.76 40.43 14.05
N ILE A 12 -11.69 40.05 14.94
CA ILE A 12 -13.08 39.74 14.56
C ILE A 12 -13.79 40.98 13.99
N TYR A 13 -13.53 42.16 14.55
CA TYR A 13 -14.05 43.41 14.00
C TYR A 13 -13.54 43.64 12.57
N ALA A 14 -12.23 43.49 12.35
CA ALA A 14 -11.64 43.62 11.02
C ALA A 14 -12.18 42.57 10.02
N LEU A 15 -12.31 41.31 10.44
CA LEU A 15 -12.83 40.22 9.59
C LEU A 15 -14.29 40.45 9.18
N ASN A 16 -15.14 40.92 10.09
CA ASN A 16 -16.52 41.30 9.76
C ASN A 16 -16.58 42.52 8.83
N ALA A 17 -15.63 43.46 8.93
CA ALA A 17 -15.53 44.58 7.99
C ALA A 17 -15.14 44.12 6.57
N ILE A 18 -14.32 43.05 6.45
CA ILE A 18 -13.84 42.51 5.16
C ILE A 18 -14.88 41.59 4.51
N TYR A 19 -15.42 40.62 5.25
CA TYR A 19 -16.26 39.55 4.69
C TYR A 19 -17.77 39.78 4.88
N GLY A 20 -18.15 40.81 5.63
CA GLY A 20 -19.55 41.16 5.92
C GLY A 20 -19.91 41.01 7.39
N GLU A 21 -20.84 41.85 7.83
CA GLU A 21 -21.29 41.87 9.23
C GLU A 21 -21.93 40.53 9.63
N GLY A 22 -21.57 40.04 10.83
CA GLY A 22 -22.13 38.80 11.40
C GLY A 22 -21.59 37.51 10.80
N GLN A 23 -20.55 37.54 9.96
CA GLN A 23 -19.88 36.33 9.47
C GLN A 23 -19.00 35.68 10.55
N PHE A 24 -18.48 36.48 11.48
CA PHE A 24 -17.60 36.06 12.57
C PHE A 24 -18.23 36.46 13.90
N VAL A 25 -18.71 35.47 14.65
CA VAL A 25 -19.49 35.71 15.86
C VAL A 25 -18.91 34.90 17.02
N ALA A 26 -18.54 35.58 18.10
CA ALA A 26 -18.22 34.90 19.34
C ALA A 26 -19.52 34.34 19.96
N THR A 27 -19.62 33.02 20.03
CA THR A 27 -20.79 32.29 20.56
C THR A 27 -20.67 32.01 22.06
N TYR A 28 -19.44 31.98 22.57
CA TYR A 28 -19.11 31.88 23.98
C TYR A 28 -17.79 32.61 24.28
N SER A 29 -17.67 33.30 25.42
CA SER A 29 -16.39 33.84 25.88
C SER A 29 -16.38 33.92 27.40
N ASP A 30 -15.27 33.48 27.98
CA ASP A 30 -14.92 33.65 29.38
C ASP A 30 -13.47 34.18 29.51
N ALA A 31 -12.92 34.17 30.71
CA ALA A 31 -11.55 34.61 30.99
C ALA A 31 -10.45 33.62 30.53
N HIS A 32 -10.83 32.49 29.92
CA HIS A 32 -9.90 31.43 29.52
C HIS A 32 -9.91 31.21 28.01
N HIS A 33 -11.06 31.37 27.37
CA HIS A 33 -11.22 31.16 25.94
C HIS A 33 -12.46 31.84 25.37
N THR A 34 -12.45 31.97 24.05
CA THR A 34 -13.57 32.40 23.22
C THR A 34 -13.85 31.33 22.18
N THR A 35 -15.12 30.93 22.06
CA THR A 35 -15.62 30.11 20.96
C THR A 35 -16.16 31.02 19.87
N VAL A 36 -15.71 30.83 18.63
CA VAL A 36 -16.07 31.67 17.48
C VAL A 36 -16.75 30.80 16.42
N SER A 37 -17.95 31.19 15.99
CA SER A 37 -18.61 30.66 14.78
C SER A 37 -18.21 31.54 13.60
N MET A 38 -17.63 30.92 12.58
CA MET A 38 -17.03 31.58 11.42
C MET A 38 -17.66 31.06 10.13
N ARG A 39 -18.40 31.91 9.41
CA ARG A 39 -18.96 31.60 8.10
C ARG A 39 -18.14 32.28 7.01
N LEU A 40 -17.53 31.48 6.13
CA LEU A 40 -16.77 32.00 5.00
C LEU A 40 -17.67 32.19 3.76
N PRO A 41 -17.38 33.18 2.90
CA PRO A 41 -18.13 33.38 1.66
C PRO A 41 -18.15 32.12 0.79
N GLY A 42 -19.31 31.80 0.22
CA GLY A 42 -19.51 30.62 -0.64
C GLY A 42 -19.71 29.30 0.10
N LEU A 43 -19.60 29.27 1.43
CA LEU A 43 -19.95 28.09 2.23
C LEU A 43 -21.33 28.24 2.88
N SER A 44 -22.11 27.16 2.87
CA SER A 44 -23.45 27.11 3.50
C SER A 44 -23.42 26.79 4.99
N TYR A 45 -22.23 26.64 5.57
CA TYR A 45 -22.00 26.23 6.96
C TYR A 45 -20.93 27.12 7.61
N SER A 46 -20.93 27.11 8.94
CA SER A 46 -19.93 27.83 9.75
C SER A 46 -18.95 26.85 10.39
N PHE A 47 -17.68 27.22 10.46
CA PHE A 47 -16.69 26.54 11.28
C PHE A 47 -16.79 26.99 12.73
N LEU A 48 -16.46 26.10 13.66
CA LEU A 48 -16.38 26.41 15.08
C LEU A 48 -14.90 26.44 15.50
N LEU A 49 -14.45 27.54 16.08
CA LEU A 49 -13.08 27.71 16.55
C LEU A 49 -13.06 27.90 18.07
N HIS A 50 -12.04 27.36 18.71
CA HIS A 50 -11.71 27.56 20.11
C HIS A 50 -10.41 28.35 20.22
N VAL A 51 -10.50 29.57 20.73
CA VAL A 51 -9.38 30.51 20.84
C VAL A 51 -9.10 30.73 22.32
N LEU A 52 -7.88 30.40 22.78
CA LEU A 52 -7.48 30.66 24.16
C LEU A 52 -7.28 32.16 24.40
N ASP A 53 -7.49 32.61 25.63
CA ASP A 53 -7.33 34.02 26.02
C ASP A 53 -5.88 34.53 25.88
N ASN A 54 -4.89 33.64 25.71
CA ASN A 54 -3.51 34.03 25.42
C ASN A 54 -3.23 34.28 23.92
N TYR A 55 -4.23 34.21 23.04
CA TYR A 55 -4.09 34.57 21.62
C TYR A 55 -3.55 36.01 21.47
N PRO A 56 -2.56 36.28 20.59
CA PRO A 56 -1.99 35.41 19.55
C PRO A 56 -0.83 34.49 19.95
N GLN A 57 -0.53 34.29 21.23
CA GLN A 57 0.58 33.40 21.63
C GLN A 57 0.31 31.93 21.35
N SER A 58 -0.95 31.49 21.42
CA SER A 58 -1.36 30.15 20.99
C SER A 58 -2.31 30.24 19.80
N PRO A 59 -2.22 29.32 18.82
CA PRO A 59 -3.07 29.34 17.64
C PRO A 59 -4.54 29.03 18.00
N PRO A 60 -5.51 29.61 17.26
CA PRO A 60 -6.88 29.14 17.24
C PRO A 60 -6.96 27.63 16.92
N LYS A 61 -7.87 26.91 17.56
CA LYS A 61 -8.13 25.49 17.28
C LYS A 61 -9.46 25.32 16.58
N VAL A 62 -9.48 24.73 15.39
CA VAL A 62 -10.73 24.38 14.71
C VAL A 62 -11.34 23.16 15.39
N LEU A 63 -12.55 23.30 15.93
CA LEU A 63 -13.29 22.22 16.57
C LEU A 63 -14.07 21.37 15.57
N GLY A 64 -14.50 21.98 14.46
CA GLY A 64 -15.31 21.32 13.44
C GLY A 64 -16.26 22.30 12.78
N VAL A 65 -17.49 21.83 12.53
CA VAL A 65 -18.54 22.56 11.81
C VAL A 65 -19.71 22.74 12.76
N ASP A 66 -20.22 23.96 12.84
CA ASP A 66 -21.27 24.39 13.78
C ASP A 66 -22.62 23.69 13.50
N ASN A 67 -22.93 23.43 12.22
CA ASN A 67 -24.16 22.78 11.81
C ASN A 67 -24.04 21.25 11.86
N LEU A 68 -24.85 20.62 12.72
CA LEU A 68 -24.90 19.16 12.89
C LEU A 68 -25.13 18.39 11.58
N VAL A 69 -26.05 18.82 10.73
CA VAL A 69 -26.37 18.13 9.47
C VAL A 69 -25.20 18.21 8.49
N GLU A 70 -24.61 19.39 8.37
CA GLU A 70 -23.45 19.61 7.51
C GLU A 70 -22.21 18.87 8.02
N SER A 71 -22.06 18.76 9.35
CA SER A 71 -20.95 18.03 9.99
C SER A 71 -20.94 16.52 9.68
N LEU A 72 -22.05 15.94 9.21
CA LEU A 72 -22.12 14.54 8.80
C LEU A 72 -21.55 14.29 7.39
N LYS A 73 -21.38 15.36 6.59
CA LYS A 73 -20.83 15.24 5.23
C LYS A 73 -19.31 15.14 5.31
N GLN A 74 -18.76 14.07 4.74
CA GLN A 74 -17.31 13.82 4.75
C GLN A 74 -16.49 14.97 4.14
N GLU A 75 -17.00 15.59 3.07
CA GLU A 75 -16.35 16.74 2.42
C GLU A 75 -16.26 17.96 3.34
N VAL A 76 -17.29 18.21 4.17
CA VAL A 76 -17.36 19.34 5.09
C VAL A 76 -16.42 19.10 6.28
N GLN A 77 -16.37 17.87 6.78
CA GLN A 77 -15.37 17.48 7.79
C GLN A 77 -13.94 17.67 7.28
N GLN A 78 -13.68 17.35 6.00
CA GLN A 78 -12.38 17.56 5.37
C GLN A 78 -12.04 19.05 5.24
N ASN A 79 -13.01 19.91 4.96
CA ASN A 79 -12.79 21.36 4.95
C ASN A 79 -12.40 21.90 6.33
N ALA A 80 -12.97 21.37 7.41
CA ALA A 80 -12.53 21.73 8.77
C ALA A 80 -11.09 21.28 9.03
N VAL A 81 -10.67 20.14 8.46
CA VAL A 81 -9.27 19.68 8.52
C VAL A 81 -8.33 20.62 7.78
N TYR A 82 -8.67 21.05 6.55
CA TYR A 82 -7.85 22.02 5.81
C TYR A 82 -7.74 23.34 6.56
N LEU A 83 -8.85 23.86 7.08
CA LEU A 83 -8.81 25.11 7.83
C LEU A 83 -7.92 24.99 9.07
N GLY A 84 -8.05 23.90 9.84
CA GLY A 84 -7.19 23.63 10.99
C GLY A 84 -5.72 23.58 10.62
N ALA A 85 -5.39 22.90 9.51
CA ALA A 85 -4.05 22.83 8.96
C ALA A 85 -3.52 24.20 8.50
N CYS A 86 -4.36 25.02 7.85
CA CYS A 86 -4.01 26.37 7.42
C CYS A 86 -3.67 27.24 8.64
N VAL A 87 -4.49 27.22 9.69
CA VAL A 87 -4.23 27.96 10.93
C VAL A 87 -2.86 27.58 11.51
N GLN A 88 -2.54 26.28 11.60
CA GLN A 88 -1.24 25.84 12.11
C GLN A 88 -0.07 26.25 11.20
N ALA A 89 -0.27 26.25 9.88
CA ALA A 89 0.76 26.63 8.92
C ALA A 89 1.02 28.15 8.91
N VAL A 90 0.00 28.99 9.13
CA VAL A 90 0.15 30.46 9.09
C VAL A 90 0.47 31.09 10.44
N HIS A 91 0.06 30.47 11.56
CA HIS A 91 0.26 31.05 12.89
C HIS A 91 1.74 31.30 13.21
N SER A 92 2.02 32.46 13.81
CA SER A 92 3.27 32.78 14.50
C SER A 92 2.94 33.42 15.85
N CYS A 93 3.81 33.19 16.84
CA CYS A 93 3.73 33.82 18.14
C CYS A 93 3.66 35.36 17.98
N GLU A 94 2.90 36.03 18.83
CA GLU A 94 2.74 37.50 18.84
C GLU A 94 1.99 38.12 17.64
N THR A 95 1.53 37.34 16.67
CA THR A 95 0.81 37.84 15.48
C THR A 95 -0.56 37.18 15.32
N VAL A 96 -1.60 38.00 15.12
CA VAL A 96 -2.93 37.49 14.74
C VAL A 96 -2.88 36.84 13.35
N CYS A 97 -3.65 35.78 13.12
CA CYS A 97 -3.47 34.90 11.95
C CYS A 97 -4.75 34.42 11.28
N LEU A 98 -5.95 34.82 11.73
CA LEU A 98 -7.21 34.30 11.17
C LEU A 98 -7.40 34.76 9.73
N TYR A 99 -7.07 36.02 9.40
CA TYR A 99 -7.13 36.49 8.01
C TYR A 99 -6.25 35.67 7.07
N ASP A 100 -4.97 35.51 7.43
CA ASP A 100 -4.01 34.72 6.65
C ASP A 100 -4.46 33.24 6.52
N ALA A 101 -5.03 32.68 7.59
CA ALA A 101 -5.53 31.30 7.58
C ALA A 101 -6.73 31.14 6.62
N ILE A 102 -7.58 32.16 6.51
CA ILE A 102 -8.74 32.16 5.61
C ILE A 102 -8.28 32.25 4.16
N GLU A 103 -7.35 33.14 3.83
CA GLU A 103 -6.83 33.30 2.47
C GLU A 103 -6.09 32.02 2.01
N GLU A 104 -5.30 31.41 2.90
CA GLU A 104 -4.66 30.11 2.65
C GLU A 104 -5.72 29.01 2.43
N PHE A 105 -6.76 28.96 3.29
CA PHE A 105 -7.85 27.99 3.15
C PHE A 105 -8.62 28.17 1.84
N GLN A 106 -8.92 29.40 1.43
CA GLN A 106 -9.60 29.69 0.17
C GLN A 106 -8.77 29.21 -1.03
N THR A 107 -7.44 29.43 -1.00
CA THR A 107 -6.51 28.93 -2.02
C THR A 107 -6.56 27.40 -2.11
N VAL A 108 -6.46 26.71 -0.97
CA VAL A 108 -6.58 25.25 -0.87
C VAL A 108 -7.94 24.76 -1.39
N TYR A 109 -9.01 25.43 -0.98
CA TYR A 109 -10.38 25.08 -1.36
C TYR A 109 -10.61 25.20 -2.87
N THR A 110 -10.13 26.27 -3.50
CA THR A 110 -10.20 26.45 -4.96
C THR A 110 -9.46 25.35 -5.71
N VAL A 111 -8.25 24.98 -5.28
CA VAL A 111 -7.47 23.90 -5.89
C VAL A 111 -8.21 22.56 -5.80
N LEU A 112 -8.83 22.27 -4.66
CA LEU A 112 -9.59 21.04 -4.47
C LEU A 112 -10.87 20.99 -5.32
N GLN A 113 -11.58 22.12 -5.47
CA GLN A 113 -12.81 22.19 -6.27
C GLN A 113 -12.58 22.12 -7.78
N ALA A 114 -11.47 22.67 -8.30
CA ALA A 114 -11.21 22.75 -9.73
C ALA A 114 -11.21 21.37 -10.43
N HIS A 115 -10.87 20.31 -9.69
CA HIS A 115 -10.68 18.98 -10.25
C HIS A 115 -11.89 18.06 -10.13
N THR A 116 -12.84 18.33 -9.25
CA THR A 116 -14.09 17.55 -9.15
C THR A 116 -14.93 17.63 -10.43
N ARG A 117 -14.63 18.55 -11.35
CA ARG A 117 -15.38 18.77 -12.60
C ARG A 117 -14.80 18.04 -13.82
N GLN A 118 -13.68 17.32 -13.70
CA GLN A 118 -12.91 16.89 -14.89
C GLN A 118 -12.92 15.38 -15.20
N SER A 119 -13.14 14.46 -14.26
CA SER A 119 -13.20 13.02 -14.60
C SER A 119 -14.61 12.50 -14.82
N ARG A 120 -14.70 11.46 -15.65
CA ARG A 120 -15.93 10.68 -15.89
C ARG A 120 -15.98 9.41 -15.03
N ASP A 121 -14.88 9.01 -14.40
CA ASP A 121 -14.82 7.85 -13.51
C ASP A 121 -14.71 8.31 -12.04
N PRO A 122 -15.76 8.07 -11.22
CA PRO A 122 -15.75 8.40 -9.79
C PRO A 122 -14.60 7.77 -8.99
N ARG A 123 -14.05 6.61 -9.42
CA ARG A 123 -12.96 5.93 -8.72
C ARG A 123 -11.63 6.64 -8.94
N GLU A 124 -11.35 7.04 -10.17
CA GLU A 124 -10.16 7.82 -10.51
C GLU A 124 -10.19 9.18 -9.81
N ASP A 125 -11.36 9.84 -9.77
CA ASP A 125 -11.54 11.08 -9.03
C ASP A 125 -11.25 10.93 -7.54
N ALA A 126 -11.76 9.86 -6.91
CA ALA A 126 -11.53 9.62 -5.49
C ALA A 126 -10.04 9.43 -5.17
N GLN A 127 -9.31 8.68 -6.00
CA GLN A 127 -7.87 8.46 -5.83
C GLN A 127 -7.07 9.73 -6.06
N LEU A 128 -7.36 10.46 -7.14
CA LEU A 128 -6.68 11.71 -7.47
C LEU A 128 -6.93 12.78 -6.38
N ASN A 129 -8.16 12.88 -5.88
CA ASN A 129 -8.49 13.77 -4.78
C ASN A 129 -7.71 13.36 -3.53
N SER A 130 -7.69 12.08 -3.16
CA SER A 130 -6.90 11.59 -2.02
C SER A 130 -5.41 11.96 -2.14
N ALA A 131 -4.80 11.76 -3.31
CA ALA A 131 -3.40 12.11 -3.55
C ALA A 131 -3.11 13.61 -3.43
N LYS A 132 -4.00 14.47 -3.96
CA LYS A 132 -3.87 15.92 -3.86
C LYS A 132 -3.96 16.41 -2.42
N ARG A 133 -4.93 15.87 -1.68
CA ARG A 133 -5.13 16.17 -0.26
C ARG A 133 -3.90 15.84 0.57
N ALA A 134 -3.31 14.67 0.34
CA ALA A 134 -2.06 14.25 0.97
C ALA A 134 -0.90 15.22 0.71
N ILE A 135 -0.79 15.76 -0.51
CA ILE A 135 0.27 16.72 -0.86
C ILE A 135 0.05 18.05 -0.14
N ILE A 136 -1.18 18.57 -0.13
CA ILE A 136 -1.52 19.85 0.50
C ILE A 136 -1.30 19.77 2.01
N LEU A 137 -1.82 18.74 2.68
CA LEU A 137 -1.67 18.60 4.13
C LEU A 137 -0.22 18.38 4.54
N LYS A 138 0.57 17.64 3.74
CA LYS A 138 2.00 17.48 3.97
C LYS A 138 2.75 18.81 3.90
N ASP A 139 2.44 19.65 2.91
CA ASP A 139 3.04 20.99 2.78
C ASP A 139 2.69 21.87 3.99
N LEU A 140 1.40 21.92 4.36
CA LEU A 140 0.93 22.68 5.52
C LEU A 140 1.59 22.20 6.82
N ALA A 141 1.71 20.89 7.02
CA ALA A 141 2.38 20.31 8.19
C ALA A 141 3.87 20.65 8.23
N ALA A 142 4.56 20.61 7.09
CA ALA A 142 5.97 21.00 7.00
C ALA A 142 6.18 22.49 7.34
N ARG A 143 5.31 23.38 6.83
CA ARG A 143 5.32 24.81 7.18
C ARG A 143 5.05 25.05 8.67
N ALA A 144 4.05 24.38 9.23
CA ALA A 144 3.73 24.46 10.65
C ALA A 144 4.91 23.99 11.54
N ARG A 145 5.56 22.88 11.17
CA ARG A 145 6.73 22.36 11.90
C ARG A 145 7.92 23.31 11.88
N ALA A 146 8.16 23.96 10.73
CA ALA A 146 9.23 24.95 10.59
C ALA A 146 9.03 26.14 11.54
N LYS A 147 7.79 26.59 11.73
CA LYS A 147 7.45 27.68 12.65
C LYS A 147 7.54 27.27 14.12
N ALA A 148 7.06 26.08 14.47
CA ALA A 148 7.17 25.55 15.84
C ALA A 148 8.64 25.42 16.29
N SER A 149 9.55 25.11 15.38
CA SER A 149 10.98 25.01 15.69
C SER A 149 11.64 26.38 15.94
N ALA A 150 11.01 27.48 15.52
CA ALA A 150 11.50 28.85 15.73
C ALA A 150 10.96 29.47 17.03
N GLY A 151 9.75 29.09 17.46
CA GLY A 151 9.15 29.52 18.73
C GLY A 151 9.39 28.49 19.82
N GLY A 152 10.41 28.69 20.67
CA GLY A 152 10.80 27.77 21.74
C GLY A 152 9.81 27.61 22.91
N HIS A 153 8.51 27.60 22.63
CA HIS A 153 7.47 27.41 23.63
C HIS A 153 6.99 25.96 23.65
N GLU A 154 7.19 25.30 24.79
CA GLU A 154 6.55 24.02 25.11
C GLU A 154 5.03 24.16 24.97
N SER A 155 4.45 23.40 24.04
CA SER A 155 3.00 23.35 23.91
C SER A 155 2.41 22.62 25.12
N ILE A 156 1.40 23.23 25.74
CA ILE A 156 0.57 22.56 26.73
C ILE A 156 0.01 21.31 26.06
N THR A 157 0.28 20.14 26.66
CA THR A 157 -0.08 18.80 26.18
C THR A 157 -1.59 18.67 26.04
N THR A 158 -2.13 19.08 24.91
CA THR A 158 -3.48 18.74 24.48
C THR A 158 -3.35 17.93 23.21
N ASP A 159 -3.84 16.70 23.21
CA ASP A 159 -3.89 15.79 22.07
C ASP A 159 -4.85 16.35 20.99
N SER A 160 -4.36 17.33 20.21
CA SER A 160 -5.12 17.95 19.14
C SER A 160 -4.97 17.13 17.88
N ARG A 161 -6.08 16.96 17.15
CA ARG A 161 -6.09 16.33 15.82
C ARG A 161 -5.16 17.02 14.81
N PHE A 162 -4.84 18.28 15.07
CA PHE A 162 -3.99 19.13 14.23
C PHE A 162 -2.59 19.35 14.81
N ASP A 163 -2.19 18.58 15.82
CA ASP A 163 -0.79 18.58 16.25
C ASP A 163 0.09 18.04 15.13
N VAL A 164 1.23 18.68 14.94
CA VAL A 164 2.22 18.26 13.93
C VAL A 164 3.12 17.18 14.54
N VAL A 165 3.13 16.02 13.91
CA VAL A 165 3.84 14.82 14.36
C VAL A 165 4.70 14.27 13.23
N ASP A 166 5.77 13.55 13.56
CA ASP A 166 6.64 12.94 12.56
C ASP A 166 6.23 11.50 12.25
N CYS A 167 6.23 11.15 10.97
CA CYS A 167 6.15 9.74 10.58
C CYS A 167 7.45 9.02 10.93
N VAL A 168 7.36 7.90 11.65
CA VAL A 168 8.52 7.10 12.05
C VAL A 168 9.31 6.51 10.87
N VAL A 169 8.68 6.36 9.71
CA VAL A 169 9.28 5.71 8.53
C VAL A 169 9.97 6.72 7.61
N CYS A 170 9.31 7.82 7.25
CA CYS A 170 9.87 8.81 6.33
C CYS A 170 10.44 10.05 7.02
N MET A 171 10.20 10.23 8.32
CA MET A 171 10.60 11.40 9.12
C MET A 171 10.01 12.73 8.61
N ASP A 172 9.03 12.68 7.71
CA ASP A 172 8.28 13.86 7.30
C ASP A 172 7.25 14.23 8.38
N ALA A 173 6.93 15.52 8.45
CA ALA A 173 5.89 16.08 9.31
C ALA A 173 4.48 15.87 8.70
N PHE A 174 3.53 15.50 9.55
CA PHE A 174 2.11 15.32 9.22
C PHE A 174 1.24 15.87 10.35
N PHE A 175 -0.03 16.12 10.07
CA PHE A 175 -1.01 16.33 11.12
C PHE A 175 -1.39 15.00 11.75
N ARG A 176 -1.66 15.01 13.06
CA ARG A 176 -2.03 13.80 13.80
C ARG A 176 -3.24 13.06 13.22
N VAL A 177 -4.17 13.77 12.61
CA VAL A 177 -5.34 13.19 11.93
C VAL A 177 -4.99 12.36 10.69
N ASP A 178 -3.84 12.60 10.05
CA ASP A 178 -3.41 11.89 8.84
C ASP A 178 -2.62 10.63 9.15
N VAL A 179 -1.99 10.56 10.33
CA VAL A 179 -1.17 9.41 10.72
C VAL A 179 -1.98 8.34 11.44
N VAL A 180 -1.52 7.10 11.32
CA VAL A 180 -2.06 5.97 12.09
C VAL A 180 -1.04 5.50 13.12
N SER A 181 -1.52 5.18 14.32
CA SER A 181 -0.69 4.52 15.33
C SER A 181 -0.52 3.06 14.98
N LEU A 182 0.73 2.62 14.80
CA LEU A 182 1.05 1.20 14.69
C LEU A 182 0.91 0.50 16.05
N GLU A 183 1.00 -0.84 16.06
CA GLU A 183 0.93 -1.64 17.30
C GLU A 183 2.03 -1.26 18.31
N CYS A 184 3.19 -0.83 17.82
CA CYS A 184 4.30 -0.31 18.64
C CYS A 184 4.10 1.14 19.12
N ARG A 185 2.95 1.75 18.86
CA ARG A 185 2.58 3.15 19.20
C ARG A 185 3.35 4.24 18.47
N HIS A 186 4.23 3.89 17.54
CA HIS A 186 4.80 4.86 16.62
C HIS A 186 3.82 5.25 15.52
N LEU A 187 3.90 6.50 15.08
CA LEU A 187 2.99 7.08 14.11
C LEU A 187 3.51 6.86 12.69
N PHE A 188 2.63 6.45 11.78
CA PHE A 188 2.95 6.11 10.41
C PHE A 188 2.06 6.87 9.42
N TYR A 189 2.71 7.40 8.38
CA TYR A 189 2.06 7.81 7.14
C TYR A 189 3.05 7.72 5.98
N GLY A 190 2.60 7.21 4.85
CA GLY A 190 3.40 7.21 3.63
C GLY A 190 4.31 5.98 3.47
N ALA A 191 4.22 5.37 2.29
CA ALA A 191 5.01 4.23 1.83
C ALA A 191 5.85 4.58 0.58
N ARG A 192 5.93 5.86 0.20
CA ARG A 192 6.53 6.30 -1.08
C ARG A 192 7.99 5.89 -1.25
N ASN A 193 8.75 5.78 -0.17
CA ASN A 193 10.18 5.45 -0.23
C ASN A 193 10.46 3.94 -0.38
N MET A 194 9.44 3.08 -0.25
CA MET A 194 9.63 1.64 -0.29
C MET A 194 10.11 1.13 -1.65
N PHE A 195 9.58 1.70 -2.75
CA PHE A 195 10.03 1.34 -4.10
C PHE A 195 11.49 1.70 -4.37
N LYS A 196 12.03 2.72 -3.66
CA LYS A 196 13.44 3.11 -3.78
C LYS A 196 14.37 2.17 -3.03
N THR A 197 13.95 1.69 -1.86
CA THR A 197 14.80 0.90 -0.96
C THR A 197 14.75 -0.60 -1.24
N ARG A 198 13.74 -1.09 -1.98
CA ARG A 198 13.48 -2.54 -2.19
C ARG A 198 13.47 -3.33 -0.87
N SER A 199 13.09 -2.67 0.21
CA SER A 199 13.02 -3.22 1.54
C SER A 199 11.64 -3.00 2.13
N GLU A 200 11.21 -3.93 2.97
CA GLU A 200 9.89 -3.90 3.57
C GLU A 200 9.79 -2.73 4.56
N ILE A 201 8.63 -2.08 4.59
CA ILE A 201 8.38 -1.01 5.56
C ILE A 201 8.23 -1.66 6.93
N LYS A 202 9.17 -1.36 7.83
CA LYS A 202 9.19 -1.89 9.19
C LYS A 202 9.20 -0.78 10.21
N CYS A 203 8.60 -1.06 11.37
CA CYS A 203 8.72 -0.25 12.57
C CYS A 203 8.96 -1.18 13.77
N CYS A 204 9.95 -0.88 14.60
CA CYS A 204 10.36 -1.75 15.72
C CYS A 204 10.62 -3.21 15.30
N GLY A 205 11.13 -3.43 14.08
CA GLY A 205 11.39 -4.76 13.52
C GLY A 205 10.15 -5.50 13.00
N GLN A 206 8.94 -4.95 13.19
CA GLN A 206 7.68 -5.51 12.67
C GLN A 206 7.31 -4.87 11.34
N SER A 207 6.85 -5.68 10.40
CA SER A 207 6.34 -5.22 9.10
C SER A 207 5.05 -4.43 9.28
N VAL A 208 4.93 -3.30 8.59
CA VAL A 208 3.68 -2.54 8.57
C VAL A 208 2.64 -3.33 7.77
N PRO A 209 1.44 -3.63 8.32
CA PRO A 209 0.44 -4.43 7.61
C PRO A 209 0.02 -3.80 6.29
N LEU A 210 -0.16 -4.62 5.24
CA LEU A 210 -0.57 -4.15 3.90
C LEU A 210 -1.88 -3.34 3.93
N LYS A 211 -2.81 -3.69 4.84
CA LYS A 211 -4.05 -2.93 5.04
C LYS A 211 -3.77 -1.48 5.46
N VAL A 212 -2.83 -1.30 6.39
CA VAL A 212 -2.42 0.03 6.88
C VAL A 212 -1.76 0.82 5.76
N ILE A 213 -0.90 0.19 4.96
CA ILE A 213 -0.25 0.84 3.80
C ILE A 213 -1.28 1.21 2.72
N ARG A 214 -2.30 0.38 2.49
CA ARG A 214 -3.37 0.67 1.53
C ARG A 214 -4.18 1.92 1.94
N GLU A 215 -4.45 2.07 3.24
CA GLU A 215 -5.28 3.17 3.76
C GLU A 215 -4.47 4.46 4.03
N HIS A 216 -3.22 4.35 4.50
CA HIS A 216 -2.40 5.47 5.00
C HIS A 216 -1.00 5.56 4.35
N GLY A 217 -0.70 4.73 3.35
CA GLY A 217 0.61 4.72 2.67
C GLY A 217 0.74 5.78 1.57
N GLY A 218 -0.33 6.49 1.21
CA GLY A 218 -0.29 7.51 0.16
C GLY A 218 0.20 6.97 -1.20
N LEU A 219 -0.13 5.72 -1.48
CA LEU A 219 0.11 5.00 -2.74
C LEU A 219 -1.20 4.89 -3.52
N ASP A 220 -1.13 4.96 -4.85
CA ASP A 220 -2.27 4.62 -5.70
C ASP A 220 -2.52 3.10 -5.73
N ALA A 221 -3.64 2.69 -6.32
CA ALA A 221 -4.04 1.28 -6.34
C ALA A 221 -3.03 0.38 -7.07
N GLU A 222 -2.44 0.86 -8.16
CA GLU A 222 -1.44 0.11 -8.95
C GLU A 222 -0.18 -0.14 -8.12
N ALA A 223 0.33 0.88 -7.45
CA ALA A 223 1.47 0.78 -6.55
C ALA A 223 1.19 -0.17 -5.38
N VAL A 224 -0.03 -0.15 -4.81
CA VAL A 224 -0.41 -1.08 -3.75
C VAL A 224 -0.45 -2.53 -4.26
N ASP A 225 -0.89 -2.77 -5.50
CA ASP A 225 -0.94 -4.10 -6.08
C ASP A 225 0.46 -4.64 -6.40
N VAL A 226 1.36 -3.78 -6.92
CA VAL A 226 2.79 -4.11 -7.09
C VAL A 226 3.43 -4.46 -5.74
N LEU A 227 3.15 -3.68 -4.70
CA LEU A 227 3.60 -3.94 -3.34
C LEU A 227 3.09 -5.28 -2.83
N ALA A 228 1.79 -5.56 -2.96
CA ALA A 228 1.19 -6.81 -2.52
C ALA A 228 1.89 -8.01 -3.18
N HIS A 229 2.11 -7.95 -4.50
CA HIS A 229 2.79 -9.00 -5.24
C HIS A 229 4.26 -9.19 -4.80
N TRP A 230 4.97 -8.10 -4.54
CA TRP A 230 6.34 -8.14 -4.03
C TRP A 230 6.41 -8.72 -2.61
N LEU A 231 5.47 -8.38 -1.71
CA LEU A 231 5.39 -8.97 -0.37
C LEU A 231 5.09 -10.47 -0.43
N GLU A 232 4.21 -10.90 -1.34
CA GLU A 232 3.98 -12.33 -1.58
C GLU A 232 5.25 -13.05 -2.03
N GLU A 233 6.07 -12.43 -2.88
CA GLU A 233 7.37 -12.97 -3.30
C GLU A 233 8.35 -13.07 -2.12
N VAL A 234 8.51 -11.98 -1.36
CA VAL A 234 9.46 -11.90 -0.23
C VAL A 234 9.11 -12.87 0.89
N HIS A 235 7.81 -13.05 1.17
CA HIS A 235 7.33 -13.92 2.24
C HIS A 235 7.04 -15.35 1.75
N ALA A 236 7.23 -15.66 0.46
CA ALA A 236 7.09 -17.02 -0.04
C ALA A 236 8.23 -17.90 0.51
N PRO A 237 7.93 -19.02 1.21
CA PRO A 237 8.98 -19.91 1.71
C PRO A 237 9.76 -20.62 0.59
N ASN A 238 9.18 -20.66 -0.61
CA ASN A 238 9.76 -21.36 -1.76
C ASN A 238 9.28 -20.73 -3.07
N PRO A 239 9.70 -19.49 -3.39
CA PRO A 239 9.19 -18.73 -4.51
C PRO A 239 9.45 -19.48 -5.83
N VAL A 240 8.48 -19.40 -6.73
CA VAL A 240 8.53 -20.00 -8.05
C VAL A 240 8.62 -18.87 -9.06
N TYR A 241 9.59 -18.95 -9.97
CA TYR A 241 9.82 -17.92 -10.97
C TYR A 241 9.60 -18.47 -12.36
N CYS A 242 9.08 -17.63 -13.25
CA CYS A 242 8.98 -17.96 -14.65
C CYS A 242 10.38 -18.24 -15.24
N PRO A 243 10.62 -19.38 -15.92
CA PRO A 243 11.94 -19.73 -16.43
C PRO A 243 12.26 -19.07 -17.77
N TRP A 244 11.39 -18.19 -18.26
CA TRP A 244 11.58 -17.46 -19.50
C TRP A 244 12.28 -16.14 -19.22
N GLU A 245 13.42 -15.91 -19.86
CA GLU A 245 14.31 -14.76 -19.65
C GLU A 245 13.62 -13.41 -19.91
N ASP A 246 12.62 -13.40 -20.80
CA ASP A 246 11.80 -12.24 -21.12
C ASP A 246 10.69 -11.97 -20.08
N CYS A 247 10.53 -12.84 -19.08
CA CYS A 247 9.48 -12.72 -18.08
C CYS A 247 10.04 -12.71 -16.65
N LEU A 248 10.69 -13.79 -16.22
CA LEU A 248 11.27 -13.98 -14.88
C LEU A 248 10.36 -13.64 -13.68
N ALA A 249 9.04 -13.45 -13.91
CA ALA A 249 8.11 -13.01 -12.90
C ALA A 249 7.88 -14.07 -11.82
N HIS A 250 7.68 -13.62 -10.58
CA HIS A 250 7.23 -14.46 -9.48
C HIS A 250 5.82 -15.02 -9.78
N ILE A 251 5.64 -16.33 -9.58
CA ILE A 251 4.38 -17.04 -9.75
C ILE A 251 3.74 -17.19 -8.37
N PRO A 252 2.61 -16.51 -8.09
CA PRO A 252 2.00 -16.60 -6.77
C PRO A 252 1.62 -18.03 -6.43
N SER A 253 1.84 -18.42 -5.17
CA SER A 253 1.66 -19.80 -4.70
C SER A 253 0.28 -20.40 -5.02
N PHE A 254 -0.76 -19.57 -5.08
CA PHE A 254 -2.12 -20.00 -5.46
C PHE A 254 -2.22 -20.56 -6.90
N TRP A 255 -1.36 -20.10 -7.82
CA TRP A 255 -1.33 -20.57 -9.20
C TRP A 255 -0.53 -21.86 -9.36
N VAL A 256 0.32 -22.18 -8.38
CA VAL A 256 1.16 -23.38 -8.39
C VAL A 256 0.30 -24.60 -8.04
N LYS A 257 -0.30 -25.22 -9.06
CA LYS A 257 -1.12 -26.42 -8.94
C LYS A 257 -0.68 -27.49 -9.93
N GLY A 258 -0.45 -28.70 -9.43
CA GLY A 258 -0.06 -29.86 -10.23
C GLY A 258 1.37 -29.81 -10.75
N ASP A 259 1.64 -30.57 -11.82
CA ASP A 259 2.99 -30.79 -12.36
C ASP A 259 3.46 -29.68 -13.30
N TYR A 260 2.52 -28.86 -13.80
CA TYR A 260 2.80 -27.73 -14.68
C TYR A 260 2.01 -26.52 -14.25
N VAL A 261 2.65 -25.35 -14.26
CA VAL A 261 1.97 -24.06 -14.05
C VAL A 261 2.05 -23.21 -15.30
N LYS A 262 0.97 -22.47 -15.59
CA LYS A 262 0.92 -21.46 -16.65
C LYS A 262 1.27 -20.11 -16.02
N CYS A 263 2.29 -19.44 -16.52
CA CYS A 263 2.67 -18.11 -16.05
C CYS A 263 1.50 -17.12 -16.28
N PRO A 264 1.02 -16.38 -15.26
CA PRO A 264 -0.07 -15.44 -15.43
C PRO A 264 0.32 -14.23 -16.29
N PHE A 265 1.61 -13.91 -16.38
CA PHE A 265 2.13 -12.78 -17.16
C PHE A 265 2.37 -13.17 -18.62
N CYS A 266 3.35 -14.04 -18.91
CA CYS A 266 3.72 -14.39 -20.28
C CYS A 266 2.89 -15.54 -20.89
N LYS A 267 1.98 -16.15 -20.13
CA LYS A 267 1.09 -17.27 -20.54
C LYS A 267 1.78 -18.57 -20.98
N LYS A 268 3.12 -18.63 -20.98
CA LYS A 268 3.89 -19.85 -21.25
C LYS A 268 3.82 -20.80 -20.04
N ARG A 269 3.95 -22.11 -20.28
CA ARG A 269 3.91 -23.14 -19.22
C ARG A 269 5.32 -23.51 -18.76
N MET A 270 5.42 -24.01 -17.53
CA MET A 270 6.66 -24.47 -16.91
C MET A 270 6.41 -25.72 -16.07
N CYS A 271 7.41 -26.58 -15.96
CA CYS A 271 7.35 -27.80 -15.17
C CYS A 271 7.67 -27.52 -13.70
N MET A 272 6.79 -27.93 -12.79
CA MET A 272 6.97 -27.78 -11.35
C MET A 272 7.99 -28.74 -10.74
N GLY A 273 8.28 -29.85 -11.42
CA GLY A 273 9.30 -30.80 -11.00
C GLY A 273 10.72 -30.24 -11.14
N CYS A 274 11.06 -29.65 -12.30
CA CYS A 274 12.39 -29.08 -12.55
C CYS A 274 12.47 -27.55 -12.37
N ARG A 275 11.32 -26.87 -12.24
CA ARG A 275 11.18 -25.40 -12.32
C ARG A 275 11.69 -24.80 -13.63
N GLY A 276 11.73 -25.61 -14.69
CA GLY A 276 12.17 -25.23 -16.02
C GLY A 276 11.01 -25.04 -16.98
N LYS A 277 11.35 -24.72 -18.23
CA LYS A 277 10.41 -24.61 -19.36
C LYS A 277 9.62 -25.92 -19.52
N GLU A 278 8.38 -25.83 -20.00
CA GLU A 278 7.57 -27.01 -20.31
C GLU A 278 8.35 -27.95 -21.24
N HIS A 279 8.29 -29.25 -20.93
CA HIS A 279 8.95 -30.30 -21.71
C HIS A 279 8.01 -31.49 -21.83
N SER A 280 8.11 -32.22 -22.94
CA SER A 280 7.42 -33.49 -23.11
C SER A 280 8.13 -34.61 -22.35
N GLY A 281 7.38 -35.60 -21.88
CA GLY A 281 7.92 -36.75 -21.17
C GLY A 281 8.22 -36.51 -19.69
N LEU A 282 9.03 -37.41 -19.12
CA LEU A 282 9.32 -37.43 -17.69
C LEU A 282 10.34 -36.34 -17.32
N CYS A 283 10.03 -35.60 -16.26
CA CYS A 283 10.94 -34.62 -15.70
C CYS A 283 12.18 -35.30 -15.11
N MET A 284 13.33 -35.22 -15.80
CA MET A 284 14.58 -35.83 -15.34
C MET A 284 15.09 -35.25 -14.01
N ARG A 285 14.63 -34.07 -13.59
CA ARG A 285 14.99 -33.45 -12.30
C ARG A 285 13.94 -33.65 -11.19
N ASP A 286 12.85 -34.36 -11.45
CA ASP A 286 11.89 -34.69 -10.40
C ASP A 286 12.48 -35.77 -9.47
N LYS A 287 13.01 -35.30 -8.34
CA LYS A 287 13.64 -36.17 -7.33
C LYS A 287 12.67 -37.19 -6.72
N LYS A 288 11.36 -36.91 -6.67
CA LYS A 288 10.38 -37.88 -6.14
C LYS A 288 10.20 -39.03 -7.14
N LEU A 289 10.02 -38.68 -8.41
CA LEU A 289 9.96 -39.65 -9.48
C LEU A 289 11.26 -40.45 -9.58
N GLU A 290 12.43 -39.81 -9.49
CA GLU A 290 13.73 -40.51 -9.52
C GLU A 290 13.85 -41.55 -8.39
N ARG A 291 13.44 -41.21 -7.16
CA ARG A 291 13.42 -42.16 -6.03
C ARG A 291 12.44 -43.30 -6.28
N LEU A 292 11.27 -43.02 -6.85
CA LEU A 292 10.28 -44.04 -7.17
C LEU A 292 10.81 -45.00 -8.25
N ILE A 293 11.40 -44.48 -9.32
CA ILE A 293 12.03 -45.26 -10.38
C ILE A 293 13.12 -46.18 -9.80
N LYS A 294 14.01 -45.63 -8.96
CA LYS A 294 15.06 -46.42 -8.29
C LYS A 294 14.47 -47.51 -7.39
N ARG A 295 13.43 -47.19 -6.61
CA ARG A 295 12.78 -48.13 -5.68
C ARG A 295 12.05 -49.26 -6.42
N GLN A 296 11.30 -48.92 -7.47
CA GLN A 296 10.51 -49.87 -8.26
C GLN A 296 11.34 -50.59 -9.34
N LYS A 297 12.61 -50.20 -9.52
CA LYS A 297 13.49 -50.70 -10.58
C LYS A 297 12.86 -50.58 -11.97
N TRP A 298 12.09 -49.51 -12.18
CA TRP A 298 11.54 -49.17 -13.49
C TRP A 298 12.65 -48.80 -14.47
N LYS A 299 12.39 -49.02 -15.76
CA LYS A 299 13.41 -48.87 -16.81
C LYS A 299 12.90 -47.98 -17.91
N PHE A 300 13.79 -47.14 -18.43
CA PHE A 300 13.50 -46.37 -19.63
C PHE A 300 13.71 -47.25 -20.86
N CYS A 301 12.80 -47.13 -21.82
CA CYS A 301 13.03 -47.60 -23.18
C CYS A 301 14.28 -46.90 -23.74
N PRO A 302 15.26 -47.66 -24.26
CA PRO A 302 16.49 -47.08 -24.81
C PRO A 302 16.25 -46.21 -26.05
N ASP A 303 15.17 -46.47 -26.80
CA ASP A 303 14.90 -45.78 -28.07
C ASP A 303 14.09 -44.49 -27.88
N CYS A 304 13.00 -44.53 -27.09
CA CYS A 304 12.09 -43.37 -26.95
C CYS A 304 12.10 -42.71 -25.57
N GLY A 305 12.77 -43.29 -24.57
CA GLY A 305 12.79 -42.77 -23.20
C GLY A 305 11.47 -42.92 -22.44
N HIS A 306 10.52 -43.72 -22.92
CA HIS A 306 9.31 -44.04 -22.16
C HIS A 306 9.65 -44.91 -20.95
N LEU A 307 9.08 -44.61 -19.78
CA LEU A 307 9.29 -45.40 -18.56
C LEU A 307 8.40 -46.63 -18.57
N VAL A 308 9.03 -47.79 -18.47
CA VAL A 308 8.39 -49.10 -18.54
C VAL A 308 8.45 -49.75 -17.17
N GLU A 309 7.32 -50.31 -16.76
CA GLU A 309 7.17 -51.19 -15.60
C GLU A 309 7.05 -52.64 -16.07
N ARG A 310 7.82 -53.55 -15.47
CA ARG A 310 7.66 -54.99 -15.67
C ARG A 310 6.73 -55.55 -14.60
N LYS A 311 5.53 -55.97 -14.98
CA LYS A 311 4.55 -56.61 -14.07
C LYS A 311 5.04 -57.99 -13.62
N GLU A 312 5.26 -58.90 -14.56
CA GLU A 312 5.74 -60.27 -14.30
C GLU A 312 6.54 -60.80 -15.50
N GLY A 313 7.17 -61.97 -15.37
CA GLY A 313 7.71 -62.73 -16.50
C GLY A 313 9.12 -62.38 -16.97
N CYS A 314 9.35 -62.54 -18.27
CA CYS A 314 10.64 -62.47 -18.96
C CYS A 314 11.31 -61.08 -18.90
N ASN A 315 12.63 -61.01 -19.17
CA ASN A 315 13.35 -59.74 -19.33
C ASN A 315 13.14 -59.09 -20.71
N HIS A 316 12.50 -59.76 -21.66
CA HIS A 316 12.24 -59.24 -23.00
C HIS A 316 10.98 -58.37 -23.02
N MET A 317 11.16 -57.06 -23.22
CA MET A 317 10.08 -56.07 -23.21
C MET A 317 9.90 -55.45 -24.58
N THR A 318 8.65 -55.25 -24.99
CA THR A 318 8.29 -54.46 -26.17
C THR A 318 7.70 -53.13 -25.69
N CYS A 319 8.28 -52.01 -26.10
CA CYS A 319 7.79 -50.68 -25.76
C CYS A 319 6.57 -50.30 -26.61
N VAL A 320 5.82 -49.27 -26.19
CA VAL A 320 4.73 -48.66 -26.98
C VAL A 320 5.21 -48.06 -28.31
N CYS A 321 6.50 -47.76 -28.44
CA CYS A 321 7.13 -47.37 -29.71
C CYS A 321 7.60 -48.56 -30.57
N SER A 322 7.22 -49.78 -30.19
CA SER A 322 7.59 -51.05 -30.84
C SER A 322 9.04 -51.48 -30.70
N SER A 323 9.92 -50.70 -30.06
CA SER A 323 11.28 -51.14 -29.74
C SER A 323 11.28 -52.29 -28.73
N GLU A 324 12.06 -53.33 -29.00
CA GLU A 324 12.27 -54.46 -28.09
C GLU A 324 13.59 -54.29 -27.31
N PHE A 325 13.59 -54.53 -26.00
CA PHE A 325 14.78 -54.37 -25.16
C PHE A 325 14.78 -55.27 -23.92
N CYS A 326 15.95 -55.47 -23.33
CA CYS A 326 16.12 -56.21 -22.10
C CYS A 326 15.83 -55.32 -20.88
N TYR A 327 14.80 -55.63 -20.08
CA TYR A 327 14.48 -54.90 -18.86
C TYR A 327 15.64 -54.92 -17.83
N ARG A 328 16.47 -55.95 -17.82
CA ARG A 328 17.58 -56.06 -16.86
C ARG A 328 18.70 -55.05 -17.17
N CYS A 329 19.22 -55.08 -18.38
CA CYS A 329 20.40 -54.28 -18.76
C CYS A 329 20.09 -53.04 -19.62
N GLY A 330 18.90 -52.94 -20.21
CA GLY A 330 18.50 -51.84 -21.08
C GLY A 330 18.99 -51.93 -22.52
N LYS A 331 19.71 -53.00 -22.91
CA LYS A 331 20.15 -53.17 -24.30
C LYS A 331 18.99 -53.60 -25.20
N THR A 332 19.02 -53.17 -26.45
CA THR A 332 17.98 -53.40 -27.46
C THR A 332 18.01 -54.82 -28.04
N TRP A 333 16.90 -55.23 -28.63
CA TRP A 333 16.82 -56.40 -29.51
C TRP A 333 17.23 -55.98 -30.93
N GLU A 334 18.22 -56.66 -31.51
CA GLU A 334 18.65 -56.42 -32.88
C GLU A 334 18.11 -57.52 -33.81
N ARG A 335 18.22 -57.34 -35.13
CA ARG A 335 17.74 -58.34 -36.10
C ARG A 335 18.41 -59.72 -35.92
N SER A 336 19.61 -59.76 -35.35
CA SER A 336 20.37 -60.98 -35.04
C SER A 336 19.98 -61.63 -33.71
N GLY A 337 19.07 -61.03 -32.94
CA GLY A 337 18.60 -61.51 -31.65
C GLY A 337 19.03 -60.62 -30.47
N PRO A 338 19.10 -61.18 -29.26
CA PRO A 338 19.36 -60.42 -28.05
C PRO A 338 20.83 -59.95 -27.99
N THR A 339 21.05 -58.65 -27.75
CA THR A 339 22.40 -58.07 -27.59
C THR A 339 23.00 -58.25 -26.18
N CYS A 340 22.38 -59.10 -25.36
CA CYS A 340 22.80 -59.38 -24.00
C CYS A 340 22.49 -60.83 -23.59
N ASP A 341 23.19 -61.30 -22.57
CA ASP A 341 23.11 -62.63 -21.98
C ASP A 341 22.32 -62.64 -20.65
N CYS A 342 21.45 -61.64 -20.43
CA CYS A 342 20.76 -61.38 -19.16
C CYS A 342 19.64 -62.38 -18.79
N GLY A 343 19.86 -63.68 -18.94
CA GLY A 343 18.92 -64.75 -18.58
C GLY A 343 17.81 -64.92 -19.63
N PHE A 344 16.54 -64.82 -19.21
CA PHE A 344 15.37 -65.08 -20.04
C PHE A 344 15.20 -64.17 -21.28
N PHE A 345 16.13 -63.28 -21.60
CA PHE A 345 16.10 -62.46 -22.81
C PHE A 345 16.43 -63.31 -24.06
N ARG A 346 15.47 -64.17 -24.44
CA ARG A 346 15.54 -65.11 -25.56
C ARG A 346 14.48 -64.77 -26.60
N PRO A 347 14.61 -65.28 -27.84
CA PRO A 347 13.60 -65.08 -28.87
C PRO A 347 12.24 -65.55 -28.35
N LEU A 348 11.18 -64.81 -28.65
CA LEU A 348 9.82 -65.30 -28.46
C LEU A 348 9.58 -66.27 -29.61
N ASP A 349 9.61 -67.57 -29.32
CA ASP A 349 9.25 -68.63 -30.28
C ASP A 349 7.80 -68.50 -30.75
#